data_AF-A0A2U8W0L2-F1
#
_entry.id   AF-A0A2U8W0L2-F1
#
_cell.length_a   1.000
_cell.length_b   1.000
_cell.length_c   1.000
_cell.angle_alpha   90.00
_cell.angle_beta   90.00
_cell.angle_gamma   90.00
#
_symmetry.space_group_name_H-M   'P 1'
#
loop_
_entity.id
_entity.type
_entity.pdbx_description
1 polymer ?
#
loop_
_entity_poly.entity_id
_entity_poly.type
_entity_poly.pdbx_seq_one_letter_code
_entity_poly.pdbx_strand_id
1 'polypeptide(L)'
;MAETPTISELFKAKEISEEEIDTAITDYVAGALDEFVVFADIYRVNMAAAVQAHPQLRDRAHDPDASEFLKRIAVRTALMLARPETL
;
A
#
# COMPACT_ATOMS: atom_id res chain seq x y z
N MET A 1 15.69 -19.14 3.73
CA MET A 1 14.28 -18.80 4.02
C MET A 1 13.91 -17.80 2.96
N ALA A 2 13.03 -18.14 2.02
CA ALA A 2 12.68 -17.19 0.95
C ALA A 2 11.88 -16.07 1.60
N GLU A 3 12.53 -14.92 1.81
CA GLU A 3 11.86 -13.72 2.28
C GLU A 3 10.91 -13.28 1.17
N THR A 4 9.61 -13.25 1.45
CA THR A 4 8.63 -12.72 0.48
C THR A 4 9.02 -11.27 0.19
N PRO A 5 9.28 -10.91 -1.08
CA PRO A 5 9.75 -9.57 -1.42
C PRO A 5 8.71 -8.55 -1.02
N THR A 6 9.15 -7.43 -0.47
CA THR A 6 8.28 -6.27 -0.20
C THR A 6 7.83 -5.61 -1.49
N ILE A 7 6.76 -4.80 -1.43
CA ILE A 7 6.33 -4.00 -2.59
C ILE A 7 7.46 -3.09 -3.09
N SER A 8 8.29 -2.55 -2.19
CA SER A 8 9.49 -1.80 -2.58
C SER A 8 10.46 -2.61 -3.44
N GLU A 9 10.64 -3.90 -3.13
CA GLU A 9 11.53 -4.79 -3.89
C GLU A 9 10.92 -5.17 -5.23
N LEU A 10 9.62 -5.45 -5.29
CA LEU A 10 8.89 -5.72 -6.53
C LEU A 10 8.86 -4.50 -7.46
N PHE A 11 8.67 -3.30 -6.90
CA PHE A 11 8.76 -2.05 -7.64
C PHE A 11 10.16 -1.83 -8.21
N LYS A 12 11.22 -2.09 -7.42
CA LYS A 12 12.61 -2.04 -7.90
C LYS A 12 12.90 -3.09 -8.98
N ALA A 13 12.29 -4.27 -8.87
CA ALA A 13 12.34 -5.33 -9.88
C ALA A 13 11.51 -5.03 -11.13
N LYS A 14 10.72 -3.94 -11.12
CA LYS A 14 9.77 -3.55 -12.18
C LYS A 14 8.68 -4.58 -12.44
N GLU A 15 8.34 -5.36 -11.43
CA GLU A 15 7.20 -6.28 -11.51
C GLU A 15 5.88 -5.56 -11.23
N ILE A 16 5.92 -4.44 -10.49
CA ILE A 16 4.78 -3.58 -10.21
C ILE A 16 5.04 -2.18 -10.78
N SER A 17 4.04 -1.59 -11.43
CA SER A 17 4.15 -0.24 -11.99
C SER A 17 3.83 0.86 -10.97
N GLU A 18 4.37 2.07 -11.21
CA GLU A 18 4.02 3.24 -10.40
C GLU A 18 2.54 3.61 -10.54
N GLU A 19 1.93 3.35 -11.70
CA GLU A 19 0.54 3.62 -11.99
C GLU A 19 -0.40 2.74 -11.15
N GLU A 20 -0.10 1.45 -11.01
CA GLU A 20 -0.85 0.55 -10.12
C GLU A 20 -0.74 1.00 -8.65
N ILE A 21 0.46 1.39 -8.22
CA ILE A 21 0.71 1.89 -6.87
C ILE A 21 -0.10 3.16 -6.60
N ASP A 22 -0.06 4.14 -7.52
CA ASP A 22 -0.77 5.41 -7.34
C ASP A 22 -2.30 5.24 -7.38
N THR A 23 -2.79 4.36 -8.26
CA THR A 23 -4.22 3.98 -8.30
C THR A 23 -4.65 3.40 -6.97
N ALA A 24 -3.90 2.42 -6.45
CA ALA A 24 -4.20 1.78 -5.17
C ALA A 24 -4.17 2.75 -3.98
N ILE A 25 -3.23 3.72 -3.98
CA ILE A 25 -3.19 4.76 -2.93
C ILE A 25 -4.38 5.69 -3.06
N THR A 26 -4.72 6.13 -4.27
CA THR A 26 -5.82 7.04 -4.54
C THR A 26 -7.16 6.43 -4.11
N ASP A 27 -7.40 5.18 -4.48
CA ASP A 27 -8.62 4.46 -4.10
C ASP A 27 -8.71 4.24 -2.58
N TYR A 28 -7.60 3.96 -1.90
CA TYR A 28 -7.58 3.79 -0.44
C TYR A 28 -7.91 5.10 0.26
N VAL A 29 -7.32 6.21 -0.18
CA VAL A 29 -7.58 7.55 0.38
C VAL A 29 -9.01 8.01 0.07
N ALA A 30 -9.56 7.65 -1.08
CA ALA A 30 -10.96 7.89 -1.43
C ALA A 30 -11.96 7.02 -0.65
N GLY A 31 -11.48 6.00 0.08
CA GLY A 31 -12.33 5.02 0.76
C GLY A 31 -13.09 4.10 -0.19
N ALA A 32 -12.66 4.04 -1.45
CA ALA A 32 -13.27 3.23 -2.52
C ALA A 32 -12.59 1.87 -2.69
N LEU A 33 -11.50 1.62 -1.97
CA LEU A 33 -10.68 0.43 -2.13
C LEU A 33 -11.25 -0.76 -1.34
N ASP A 34 -11.28 -1.92 -2.00
CA ASP A 34 -11.46 -3.20 -1.33
C ASP A 34 -10.34 -3.46 -0.32
N GLU A 35 -10.60 -4.31 0.67
CA GLU A 35 -9.62 -4.66 1.72
C GLU A 35 -8.28 -5.17 1.15
N PHE A 36 -8.29 -5.69 -0.09
CA PHE A 36 -7.13 -6.21 -0.79
C PHE A 36 -6.96 -5.60 -2.18
N VAL A 37 -5.71 -5.27 -2.53
CA VAL A 37 -5.29 -4.85 -3.86
C VAL A 37 -4.52 -5.98 -4.52
N VAL A 38 -4.75 -6.21 -5.80
CA VAL A 38 -3.94 -7.12 -6.61
C VAL A 38 -3.03 -6.30 -7.51
N PHE A 39 -1.72 -6.56 -7.42
CA PHE A 39 -0.68 -5.98 -8.27
C PHE A 39 -0.16 -7.05 -9.23
N ALA A 40 0.12 -6.65 -10.47
CA ALA A 40 0.64 -7.52 -11.53
C ALA A 40 -0.15 -8.83 -11.71
N ASP A 41 -1.45 -8.82 -11.37
CA ASP A 41 -2.36 -9.98 -11.37
C ASP A 41 -1.97 -11.17 -10.47
N ILE A 42 -0.85 -11.09 -9.73
CA ILE A 42 -0.29 -12.22 -8.97
C ILE A 42 0.02 -11.88 -7.50
N TYR A 43 0.15 -10.60 -7.16
CA TYR A 43 0.51 -10.14 -5.82
C TYR A 43 -0.67 -9.50 -5.11
N ARG A 44 -1.16 -10.11 -4.04
CA ARG A 44 -2.24 -9.57 -3.23
C ARG A 44 -1.70 -8.85 -2.00
N VAL A 45 -2.13 -7.62 -1.76
CA VAL A 45 -1.76 -6.84 -0.57
C VAL A 45 -3.00 -6.41 0.18
N ASN A 46 -3.04 -6.66 1.49
CA ASN A 46 -4.04 -6.04 2.37
C ASN A 46 -3.54 -4.65 2.78
N MET A 47 -4.10 -3.61 2.15
CA MET A 47 -3.72 -2.21 2.42
C MET A 47 -4.06 -1.79 3.84
N ALA A 48 -5.23 -2.21 4.33
CA ALA A 48 -5.67 -1.89 5.69
C ALA A 48 -4.73 -2.52 6.73
N ALA A 49 -4.33 -3.78 6.54
CA ALA A 49 -3.38 -4.47 7.41
C ALA A 49 -1.99 -3.83 7.35
N ALA A 50 -1.52 -3.44 6.16
CA ALA A 50 -0.24 -2.74 6.01
C ALA A 50 -0.23 -1.40 6.77
N VAL A 51 -1.31 -0.62 6.66
CA VAL A 51 -1.45 0.65 7.40
C VAL A 51 -1.59 0.39 8.91
N GLN A 52 -2.37 -0.61 9.33
CA GLN A 52 -2.56 -0.97 10.74
C GLN A 52 -1.28 -1.50 11.41
N ALA A 53 -0.39 -2.16 10.66
CA ALA A 53 0.91 -2.61 11.15
C ALA A 53 1.81 -1.45 11.59
N HIS A 54 1.51 -0.21 11.16
CA HIS A 54 2.28 0.99 11.47
C HIS A 54 1.39 2.04 12.14
N PRO A 55 1.29 2.07 13.49
CA PRO A 55 0.40 2.98 14.21
C PRO A 55 0.56 4.46 13.82
N GLN A 56 1.80 4.90 13.60
CA GLN A 56 2.12 6.27 13.20
C GLN A 56 1.60 6.62 11.79
N LEU A 57 1.58 5.65 10.88
CA LEU A 57 1.07 5.83 9.52
C LEU A 57 -0.45 5.74 9.50
N ARG A 58 -1.03 4.82 10.27
CA ARG A 58 -2.48 4.73 10.51
C ARG A 58 -3.02 6.06 11.03
N ASP A 59 -2.44 6.57 12.10
CA ASP A 59 -2.93 7.80 12.73
C ASP A 59 -2.90 8.97 11.74
N ARG A 60 -1.86 9.08 10.91
CA ARG A 60 -1.79 10.08 9.84
C ARG A 60 -2.75 9.84 8.67
N ALA A 61 -2.95 8.59 8.27
CA ALA A 61 -3.85 8.24 7.18
C ALA A 61 -5.32 8.49 7.53
N HIS A 62 -5.68 8.28 8.80
CA HIS A 62 -7.04 8.46 9.32
C HIS A 62 -7.28 9.82 10.00
N ASP A 63 -6.25 10.66 10.12
CA ASP A 63 -6.37 12.01 10.66
C ASP A 63 -7.30 12.86 9.77
N PRO A 64 -8.47 13.30 10.25
CA PRO A 64 -9.39 14.12 9.46
C PRO A 64 -8.78 15.49 9.10
N ASP A 65 -7.86 16.02 9.92
CA ASP A 65 -7.22 17.32 9.74
C ASP A 65 -5.97 17.25 8.84
N ALA A 66 -5.48 16.05 8.55
CA ALA A 66 -4.35 15.85 7.64
C ALA A 66 -4.74 16.15 6.19
N SER A 67 -3.85 16.83 5.47
CA SER A 67 -4.01 17.06 4.04
C SER A 67 -3.99 15.73 3.27
N GLU A 68 -4.69 15.68 2.15
CA GLU A 68 -4.75 14.49 1.30
C GLU A 68 -3.35 14.03 0.89
N PHE A 69 -2.45 14.97 0.59
CA PHE A 69 -1.04 14.67 0.30
C PHE A 69 -0.34 13.92 1.43
N LEU A 70 -0.56 14.31 2.69
CA LEU A 70 0.02 13.63 3.85
C LEU A 70 -0.58 12.22 4.03
N LYS A 71 -1.89 12.06 3.80
CA LYS A 71 -2.55 10.75 3.80
C LYS A 71 -1.96 9.82 2.74
N ARG A 72 -1.82 10.32 1.51
CA ARG A 72 -1.20 9.59 0.39
C ARG A 72 0.23 9.16 0.72
N ILE A 73 1.06 10.02 1.31
CA ILE A 73 2.42 9.67 1.72
C ILE A 73 2.42 8.57 2.79
N ALA A 74 1.55 8.68 3.80
CA ALA A 74 1.46 7.69 4.87
C ALA A 74 1.08 6.30 4.32
N VAL A 75 0.06 6.26 3.47
CA VAL A 75 -0.41 5.03 2.80
C VAL A 75 0.66 4.47 1.87
N ARG A 76 1.31 5.32 1.05
CA ARG A 76 2.42 4.89 0.17
C ARG A 76 3.56 4.26 0.97
N THR A 77 3.91 4.86 2.10
CA THR A 77 4.98 4.35 2.97
C THR A 77 4.60 2.97 3.54
N ALA A 78 3.35 2.82 4.01
CA ALA A 78 2.86 1.55 4.52
C ALA A 78 2.84 0.47 3.44
N LEU A 79 2.35 0.80 2.23
CA LEU A 79 2.34 -0.09 1.08
C LEU A 79 3.75 -0.54 0.71
N MET A 80 4.72 0.38 0.66
CA MET A 80 6.11 0.09 0.29
C MET A 80 6.79 -0.90 1.26
N LEU A 81 6.38 -0.89 2.53
CA LEU A 81 6.85 -1.81 3.56
C LEU A 81 6.02 -3.11 3.63
N ALA A 82 4.86 -3.13 2.98
CA ALA A 82 3.99 -4.29 2.96
C ALA A 82 4.65 -5.46 2.21
N ARG A 83 4.34 -6.66 2.68
CA ARG A 83 4.70 -7.90 2.01
C ARG A 83 3.43 -8.46 1.35
N PRO A 84 3.38 -8.54 0.01
CA PRO A 84 2.28 -9.17 -0.67
C PRO A 84 2.27 -10.68 -0.44
N GLU A 85 1.08 -11.25 -0.55
CA GLU A 85 0.85 -12.68 -0.70
C GLU A 85 0.79 -13.00 -2.19
N THR A 86 1.49 -14.05 -2.61
CA THR A 86 1.36 -14.59 -3.98
C THR A 86 0.11 -15.46 -4.07
N LEU A 87 -0.72 -15.21 -5.07
CA LEU A 87 -1.92 -16.00 -5.38
C LEU A 87 -1.59 -17.38 -5.98
#